data_AF-A0AB36CVZ7-F1
#
_entry.id   AF-A0AB36CVZ7-F1
#
_cell.length_a   1.000
_cell.length_b   1.000
_cell.length_c   1.000
_cell.angle_alpha   90.00
_cell.angle_beta   90.00
_cell.angle_gamma   90.00
#
_symmetry.space_group_name_H-M   'P 1'
#
loop_
_entity.id
_entity.type
_entity.pdbx_description
1 polymer ?
#
loop_
_entity_poly.entity_id
_entity_poly.type
_entity_poly.pdbx_seq_one_letter_code
_entity_poly.pdbx_strand_id
1 'polypeptide(L)'
;MIAKEFRAELALKKFLDANLWIQLELSELNYRLAENCGLSPKEYRLKFLQEAFEAEADAHDCDYWDFILQWTAETEEELELMREERMKEIYDLLDN
;
A
#
# COMPACT_ATOMS: atom_id res chain seq x y z
N MET A 1 -0.53 -2.16 17.54
CA MET A 1 -0.06 -1.34 16.40
C MET A 1 1.26 -1.83 15.84
N ILE A 2 1.31 -2.12 14.53
CA ILE A 2 2.55 -2.43 13.80
C ILE A 2 3.45 -1.20 13.67
N ALA A 3 4.77 -1.41 13.63
CA ALA A 3 5.75 -0.35 13.40
C ALA A 3 5.57 0.28 12.01
N LYS A 4 5.79 1.60 11.91
CA LYS A 4 5.44 2.43 10.76
C LYS A 4 6.04 1.95 9.46
N GLU A 5 7.33 1.60 9.50
CA GLU A 5 8.10 1.15 8.35
C GLU A 5 7.55 -0.12 7.72
N PHE A 6 6.80 -0.93 8.48
CA PHE A 6 6.16 -2.16 7.99
C PHE A 6 4.69 -2.00 7.64
N ARG A 7 4.06 -0.83 7.89
CA ARG A 7 2.63 -0.61 7.61
C ARG A 7 2.34 -0.77 6.11
N ALA A 8 3.10 -0.12 5.25
CA ALA A 8 2.90 -0.21 3.80
C ALA A 8 3.05 -1.65 3.28
N GLU A 9 4.11 -2.36 3.72
CA GLU A 9 4.32 -3.76 3.31
C GLU A 9 3.17 -4.67 3.78
N LEU A 10 2.72 -4.51 5.04
CA LEU A 10 1.61 -5.29 5.57
C LEU A 10 0.29 -4.97 4.86
N ALA A 11 0.01 -3.70 4.56
CA ALA A 11 -1.19 -3.28 3.83
C ALA A 11 -1.24 -3.93 2.44
N LEU A 12 -0.16 -3.82 1.67
CA LEU A 12 -0.06 -4.44 0.34
C LEU A 12 -0.22 -5.96 0.40
N LYS A 13 0.35 -6.60 1.42
CA LYS A 13 0.19 -8.05 1.63
C LYS A 13 -1.26 -8.43 1.89
N LYS A 14 -1.93 -7.75 2.85
CA LYS A 14 -3.34 -8.01 3.17
C LYS A 14 -4.25 -7.72 1.98
N PHE A 15 -3.98 -6.64 1.24
CA PHE A 15 -4.70 -6.27 0.04
C PHE A 15 -4.56 -7.32 -1.07
N LEU A 16 -3.34 -7.82 -1.31
CA LEU A 16 -3.10 -8.91 -2.24
C LEU A 16 -3.86 -10.18 -1.81
N ASP A 17 -3.80 -10.55 -0.53
CA ASP A 17 -4.47 -11.73 0.00
C ASP A 17 -6.01 -11.62 -0.12
N ALA A 18 -6.57 -10.41 0.01
CA ALA A 18 -8.00 -10.14 -0.12
C ALA A 18 -8.50 -10.08 -1.58
N ASN A 19 -7.63 -9.74 -2.54
CA ASN A 19 -8.01 -9.51 -3.94
C ASN A 19 -7.52 -10.62 -4.87
N LEU A 20 -8.36 -11.64 -5.05
CA LEU A 20 -8.05 -12.78 -5.92
C LEU A 20 -7.78 -12.37 -7.37
N TRP A 21 -8.45 -11.33 -7.87
CA TRP A 21 -8.25 -10.83 -9.23
C TRP A 21 -6.83 -10.29 -9.43
N ILE A 22 -6.27 -9.59 -8.43
CA ILE A 22 -4.88 -9.09 -8.47
C ILE A 22 -3.91 -10.27 -8.46
N GLN A 23 -4.18 -11.32 -7.68
CA GLN A 23 -3.34 -12.51 -7.69
C GLN A 23 -3.33 -13.19 -9.07
N LEU A 24 -4.47 -13.21 -9.77
CA LEU A 24 -4.56 -13.74 -11.13
C LEU A 24 -3.77 -12.87 -12.12
N GLU A 25 -3.97 -11.55 -12.10
CA GLU A 25 -3.21 -10.60 -12.94
C GLU A 25 -1.69 -10.74 -12.71
N LEU A 26 -1.25 -10.84 -11.46
CA LEU A 26 0.15 -11.08 -11.10
C LEU A 26 0.68 -12.45 -11.56
N SER A 27 -0.20 -13.43 -11.76
CA SER A 27 0.17 -14.76 -12.26
C SER A 27 0.30 -14.80 -13.78
N GLU A 28 -0.51 -14.01 -14.49
CA GLU A 28 -0.51 -13.88 -15.96
C GLU A 28 0.50 -12.81 -16.45
N LEU A 29 1.08 -12.08 -15.51
CA LEU A 29 1.96 -10.96 -15.74
C LEU A 29 3.13 -11.33 -16.66
N ASN A 30 3.19 -10.68 -17.82
CA ASN A 30 4.20 -10.99 -18.83
C ASN A 30 5.56 -10.39 -18.44
N TYR A 31 6.43 -11.22 -17.88
CA TYR A 31 7.77 -10.81 -17.43
C TYR A 31 8.69 -10.32 -18.56
N ARG A 32 8.35 -10.55 -19.83
CA ARG A 32 9.10 -9.97 -20.96
C ARG A 32 8.90 -8.45 -21.05
N LEU A 33 7.79 -7.92 -20.55
CA LEU A 33 7.59 -6.47 -20.41
C LEU A 33 8.46 -5.88 -19.30
N ALA A 34 8.66 -6.62 -18.20
CA ALA A 34 9.55 -6.21 -17.11
C ALA A 34 11.00 -6.01 -17.59
N GLU A 35 11.48 -6.94 -18.41
CA GLU A 35 12.82 -6.87 -19.02
C GLU A 35 12.99 -5.64 -19.91
N ASN A 36 11.96 -5.28 -20.69
CA ASN A 36 11.97 -4.08 -21.52
C ASN A 36 11.97 -2.78 -20.71
N CYS A 37 11.42 -2.80 -19.50
CA CYS A 37 11.46 -1.70 -18.54
C CYS A 37 12.72 -1.68 -17.67
N GLY A 38 13.62 -2.66 -17.82
CA GLY A 38 14.82 -2.79 -16.99
C GLY A 38 14.52 -3.14 -15.52
N LEU A 39 13.32 -3.65 -15.23
CA LEU A 39 12.90 -4.03 -13.89
C LEU A 39 13.04 -5.54 -13.70
N SER A 40 13.45 -5.96 -12.51
CA SER A 40 13.35 -7.38 -12.16
C SER A 40 11.88 -7.81 -12.09
N PRO A 41 11.59 -9.09 -12.35
CA PRO A 41 10.24 -9.65 -12.15
C PRO A 41 9.61 -9.30 -10.80
N LYS A 42 10.42 -9.25 -9.73
CA LYS A 42 9.96 -8.92 -8.38
C LYS A 42 9.57 -7.44 -8.25
N GLU A 43 10.39 -6.54 -8.76
CA GLU A 43 10.12 -5.10 -8.75
C GLU A 43 8.90 -4.76 -9.60
N TYR A 44 8.76 -5.39 -10.77
CA TYR A 44 7.60 -5.15 -11.64
C TYR A 44 6.29 -5.63 -10.99
N ARG A 45 6.30 -6.79 -10.31
CA ARG A 45 5.15 -7.26 -9.52
C ARG A 45 4.81 -6.33 -8.37
N LEU A 46 5.81 -5.83 -7.64
CA LEU A 46 5.59 -4.90 -6.55
C LEU A 46 4.99 -3.59 -7.05
N LYS A 47 5.52 -3.06 -8.17
CA LYS A 47 5.02 -1.84 -8.79
C LYS A 47 3.56 -1.99 -9.23
N PHE A 48 3.22 -3.08 -9.91
CA PHE A 48 1.84 -3.37 -10.30
C PHE A 48 0.90 -3.45 -9.08
N LEU A 49 1.34 -4.12 -8.01
CA LEU A 49 0.56 -4.22 -6.78
C LEU A 49 0.35 -2.85 -6.12
N GLN A 50 1.38 -1.99 -6.12
CA GLN A 50 1.27 -0.62 -5.60
C GLN A 50 0.32 0.23 -6.44
N GLU A 51 0.40 0.15 -7.77
CA GLU A 51 -0.51 0.85 -8.68
C GLU A 51 -1.96 0.38 -8.50
N ALA A 52 -2.19 -0.93 -8.34
CA ALA A 52 -3.52 -1.46 -8.05
C ALA A 52 -4.04 -1.00 -6.68
N PHE A 53 -3.17 -0.90 -5.67
CA PHE A 53 -3.54 -0.42 -4.34
C PHE A 53 -3.89 1.07 -4.36
N GLU A 54 -3.12 1.89 -5.09
CA GLU A 54 -3.38 3.32 -5.28
C GLU A 54 -4.69 3.54 -6.03
N ALA A 55 -4.94 2.80 -7.11
CA ALA A 55 -6.19 2.88 -7.86
C ALA A 55 -7.41 2.47 -7.01
N GLU A 56 -7.25 1.49 -6.11
CA GLU A 56 -8.30 1.14 -5.17
C GLU A 56 -8.53 2.27 -4.14
N ALA A 57 -7.46 2.83 -3.57
CA ALA A 57 -7.58 3.97 -2.64
C ALA A 57 -8.33 5.15 -3.28
N ASP A 58 -7.96 5.50 -4.52
CA ASP A 58 -8.63 6.53 -5.32
C ASP A 58 -10.11 6.19 -5.57
N ALA A 59 -10.44 4.92 -5.85
CA ALA A 59 -11.81 4.48 -6.05
C ALA A 59 -12.68 4.60 -4.77
N HIS A 60 -12.06 4.60 -3.58
CA HIS A 60 -12.72 4.84 -2.29
C HIS A 60 -12.68 6.31 -1.85
N ASP A 61 -12.22 7.25 -2.70
CA ASP A 61 -11.97 8.65 -2.34
C ASP A 61 -11.08 8.77 -1.07
N CYS A 62 -10.13 7.84 -0.92
CA CYS A 62 -9.28 7.71 0.25
C CYS A 62 -7.82 8.05 -0.08
N ASP A 63 -7.16 8.82 0.79
CA ASP A 63 -5.72 9.07 0.66
C ASP A 63 -4.93 7.77 0.79
N TYR A 64 -3.92 7.58 -0.05
CA TYR A 64 -3.08 6.38 -0.05
C TYR A 64 -2.52 6.03 1.34
N TRP A 65 -2.09 7.01 2.13
CA TRP A 65 -1.59 6.76 3.49
C TRP A 65 -2.70 6.35 4.43
N ASP A 66 -3.85 7.01 4.36
CA ASP A 66 -5.00 6.65 5.18
C ASP A 66 -5.49 5.23 4.86
N PHE A 67 -5.51 4.87 3.57
CA PHE A 67 -5.84 3.53 3.11
C PHE A 67 -4.86 2.50 3.69
N ILE A 68 -3.55 2.77 3.70
CA ILE A 68 -2.57 1.91 4.40
C ILE A 68 -2.93 1.73 5.88
N LEU A 69 -3.33 2.81 6.58
CA LEU A 69 -3.69 2.73 7.99
C LEU A 69 -4.93 1.86 8.20
N GLN A 70 -5.96 2.00 7.36
CA GLN A 70 -7.17 1.19 7.42
C GLN A 70 -6.90 -0.31 7.23
N TRP A 71 -5.98 -0.68 6.34
CA TRP A 71 -5.60 -2.09 6.15
C TRP A 71 -4.73 -2.64 7.29
N THR A 72 -3.99 -1.78 7.99
CA THR A 72 -3.01 -2.21 9.01
C THR A 72 -3.54 -2.17 10.43
N ALA A 73 -4.46 -1.25 10.74
CA ALA A 73 -5.14 -1.18 12.02
C ALA A 73 -5.99 -2.43 12.27
N GLU A 74 -5.99 -2.93 13.51
CA GLU A 74 -6.86 -4.05 13.91
C GLU A 74 -8.18 -3.57 14.52
N THR A 75 -8.22 -2.30 14.95
CA THR A 75 -9.40 -1.65 15.54
C THR A 75 -9.47 -0.18 15.14
N GLU A 76 -10.66 0.43 15.27
CA GLU A 76 -10.85 1.87 15.04
C GLU A 76 -9.99 2.74 15.97
N GLU A 77 -9.81 2.30 17.23
CA GLU A 77 -8.96 3.01 18.20
C GLU A 77 -7.50 3.04 17.74
N GLU A 78 -7.00 1.94 17.19
CA GLU A 78 -5.65 1.90 16.62
C GLU A 78 -5.54 2.77 15.37
N LEU A 79 -6.58 2.81 14.53
CA LEU A 79 -6.60 3.64 13.32
C LEU A 79 -6.45 5.13 13.66
N GLU A 80 -7.24 5.62 14.62
CA GLU A 80 -7.17 7.01 15.07
C GLU A 80 -5.80 7.36 15.66
N LEU A 81 -5.23 6.47 16.49
CA LEU A 81 -3.87 6.66 17.03
C LEU A 81 -2.81 6.75 15.91
N MET A 82 -2.93 5.92 14.87
CA MET A 82 -2.04 5.97 13.71
C MET A 82 -2.20 7.26 12.90
N ARG A 83 -3.43 7.78 12.75
CA ARG A 83 -3.72 9.04 12.08
C ARG A 83 -3.14 10.23 12.84
N GLU A 84 -3.34 10.28 14.17
CA GLU A 84 -2.76 11.30 15.04
C GLU A 84 -1.23 11.33 14.94
N GLU A 85 -0.61 10.15 14.99
CA GLU A 85 0.82 9.99 14.86
C GLU A 85 1.34 10.53 13.52
N ARG A 86 0.62 10.27 12.44
CA ARG A 86 0.95 10.76 11.10
C ARG A 86 0.77 12.27 10.98
N MET A 87 -0.33 12.81 11.49
CA MET A 87 -0.57 14.26 11.51
C MET A 87 0.55 15.00 12.25
N LYS A 88 0.99 14.45 13.38
CA LYS A 88 2.10 15.03 14.15
C LYS A 88 3.40 15.11 13.34
N GLU A 89 3.73 14.05 12.59
CA GLU A 89 4.90 14.07 11.69
C GLU A 89 4.78 15.14 10.60
N ILE A 90 3.59 15.31 10.03
CA ILE A 90 3.35 16.34 9.02
C ILE A 90 3.57 17.73 9.62
N TYR A 91 3.07 17.98 10.84
CA TYR A 91 3.32 19.24 11.54
C TYR A 91 4.81 19.45 11.84
N ASP A 92 5.50 18.44 12.34
CA ASP A 92 6.95 18.51 12.63
C ASP A 92 7.78 18.79 11.36
N LEU A 93 7.33 18.31 10.19
CA LEU A 93 7.96 18.59 8.89
C LEU A 93 7.64 19.99 8.34
N LEU A 94 6.49 20.56 8.69
CA LEU A 94 6.06 21.90 8.24
C LEU A 94 6.66 23.04 9.09
N ASP A 95 6.98 22.76 10.36
CA ASP A 95 7.59 23.74 11.29
C ASP A 95 9.13 23.86 11.13
N ASN A 96 9.76 23.05 10.28
CA ASN A 96 11.21 23.09 9.95
C ASN A 96 11.47 23.69 8.56
#